data_AF-A0A225UE22-F1
#
_entry.id   AF-A0A225UE22-F1
#
_cell.length_a   1.000
_cell.length_b   1.000
_cell.length_c   1.000
_cell.angle_alpha   90.00
_cell.angle_beta   90.00
_cell.angle_gamma   90.00
#
_symmetry.space_group_name_H-M   'P 1'
#
loop_
_entity.id
_entity.type
_entity.pdbx_description
1 polymer ?
#
loop_
_entity_poly.entity_id
_entity_poly.type
_entity_poly.pdbx_seq_one_letter_code
_entity_poly.pdbx_strand_id
1 'polypeptide(L)'
;MCRLALGDRTLVPLRCCKKELPDDYVREVLTHPEDYAKYQKLMQEKDWKVSDLQSDAEYSATVRAMGAKQCPGCGIGVQRDFGCVHMTCPNGHQFCYTCLEFWGRCNCPLIPEAELQAILGE
;
A
#
# COMPACT_ATOMS: atom_id res chain seq x y z
N MET A 1 20.59 9.07 -20.18
CA MET A 1 20.43 9.11 -18.71
C MET A 1 19.52 7.99 -18.19
N CYS A 2 18.32 7.75 -18.75
CA CYS A 2 17.39 6.72 -18.23
C CYS A 2 17.89 5.26 -18.34
N ARG A 3 18.66 4.92 -19.39
CA ARG A 3 19.22 3.56 -19.54
C ARG A 3 20.20 3.15 -18.43
N LEU A 4 20.91 4.11 -17.84
CA LEU A 4 21.81 3.85 -16.70
C LEU A 4 21.02 3.48 -15.44
N ALA A 5 19.83 4.05 -15.27
CA ALA A 5 18.98 3.76 -14.11
C ALA A 5 18.41 2.34 -14.13
N LEU A 6 18.29 1.68 -15.30
CA LEU A 6 17.92 0.26 -15.39
C LEU A 6 19.01 -0.69 -14.86
N GLY A 7 20.20 -0.18 -14.55
CA GLY A 7 21.27 -0.93 -13.89
C GLY A 7 21.11 -0.98 -12.36
N ASP A 8 20.35 -0.06 -11.78
CA ASP A 8 20.16 0.05 -10.34
C ASP A 8 18.68 -0.14 -9.98
N ARG A 9 18.40 -1.23 -9.26
CA ARG A 9 17.03 -1.61 -8.86
C ARG A 9 16.40 -0.58 -7.91
N THR A 10 17.20 0.24 -7.22
CA THR A 10 16.72 1.29 -6.31
C THR A 10 16.15 2.50 -7.04
N LEU A 11 16.48 2.66 -8.33
CA LEU A 11 16.00 3.76 -9.17
C LEU A 11 14.71 3.42 -9.92
N VAL A 12 14.06 2.29 -9.58
CA VAL A 12 12.77 1.86 -10.11
C VAL A 12 11.66 2.07 -9.07
N PRO A 13 10.53 2.69 -9.42
CA PRO A 13 10.18 3.28 -10.72
C PRO A 13 11.05 4.49 -11.06
N LEU A 14 11.23 4.72 -12.37
CA LEU A 14 12.01 5.86 -12.84
C LEU A 14 11.35 7.14 -12.33
N ARG A 15 12.15 7.99 -11.68
CA ARG A 15 11.65 9.15 -10.95
C ARG A 15 12.53 10.37 -11.19
N CYS A 16 11.90 11.54 -11.20
CA CYS A 16 12.56 12.84 -11.18
C CYS A 16 12.10 13.58 -9.93
N CYS A 17 13.02 14.02 -9.08
CA CYS A 17 12.67 14.71 -7.82
C CYS A 17 11.67 13.93 -6.92
N LYS A 18 11.81 12.61 -6.83
CA LYS A 18 10.92 11.66 -6.11
C LYS A 18 9.51 11.49 -6.68
N LYS A 19 9.17 12.20 -7.75
CA LYS A 19 7.94 11.98 -8.51
C LYS A 19 8.18 10.94 -9.58
N GLU A 20 7.30 9.96 -9.64
CA GLU A 20 7.34 8.89 -10.65
C GLU A 20 7.08 9.45 -12.04
N LEU A 21 7.82 8.94 -13.01
CA LEU A 21 7.54 9.20 -14.40
C LEU A 21 6.37 8.31 -14.84
N PRO A 22 5.37 8.87 -15.55
CA PRO A 22 4.30 8.09 -16.16
C PRO A 22 4.83 6.95 -17.06
N ASP A 23 4.17 5.78 -17.05
CA ASP A 23 4.63 4.60 -17.81
C ASP A 23 4.66 4.83 -19.33
N ASP A 24 3.71 5.61 -19.86
CA ASP A 24 3.68 6.04 -21.25
C ASP A 24 4.93 6.86 -21.60
N TYR A 25 5.29 7.82 -20.75
CA TYR A 25 6.52 8.59 -20.92
C TYR A 25 7.77 7.70 -20.82
N VAL A 26 7.80 6.74 -19.88
CA VAL A 26 8.91 5.79 -19.77
C VAL A 26 9.05 4.94 -21.03
N ARG A 27 7.93 4.49 -21.62
CA ARG A 27 7.91 3.73 -22.87
C ARG A 27 8.46 4.54 -24.05
N GLU A 28 8.11 5.82 -24.13
CA GLU A 28 8.63 6.71 -25.18
C GLU A 28 10.14 6.95 -25.06
N VAL A 29 10.64 7.13 -23.82
CA VAL A 29 12.05 7.42 -23.56
C VAL A 29 12.93 6.16 -23.62
N LEU A 30 12.39 4.99 -23.27
CA LEU A 30 13.06 3.70 -23.44
C LEU A 30 12.77 3.15 -24.85
N THR A 31 13.44 3.74 -25.85
CA THR A 31 13.23 3.44 -27.28
C THR A 31 13.57 2.00 -27.67
N HIS A 32 14.37 1.30 -26.86
CA HIS A 32 14.74 -0.10 -27.07
C HIS A 32 13.72 -1.03 -26.39
N PRO A 33 13.08 -1.97 -27.12
CA PRO A 33 12.10 -2.89 -26.55
C PRO A 33 12.64 -3.72 -25.37
N GLU A 34 13.91 -4.12 -25.42
CA GLU A 34 14.58 -4.84 -24.34
C GLU A 34 14.70 -4.02 -23.06
N ASP A 35 14.91 -2.71 -23.16
CA ASP A 35 15.05 -1.82 -22.01
C ASP A 35 13.70 -1.61 -21.32
N TYR A 36 12.61 -1.45 -22.08
CA TYR A 36 11.26 -1.35 -21.53
C TYR A 36 10.77 -2.66 -20.90
N ALA A 37 11.01 -3.81 -21.55
CA ALA A 37 10.68 -5.12 -20.97
C ALA A 37 11.43 -5.36 -19.65
N LYS A 38 12.70 -4.95 -19.58
CA LYS A 38 13.50 -4.99 -18.36
C LYS A 38 12.90 -4.09 -17.27
N TYR A 39 12.50 -2.86 -17.62
CA TYR A 39 11.84 -1.94 -16.69
C TYR A 39 10.56 -2.56 -16.09
N GLN A 40 9.68 -3.10 -16.93
CA GLN A 40 8.45 -3.75 -16.49
C GLN A 40 8.71 -4.91 -15.53
N LYS A 41 9.71 -5.75 -15.83
CA LYS A 41 10.12 -6.83 -14.93
C LYS A 41 10.61 -6.31 -13.58
N LEU A 42 11.45 -5.27 -13.58
CA LEU A 42 11.94 -4.65 -12.36
C LEU A 42 10.81 -4.03 -11.52
N MET A 43 9.79 -3.45 -12.15
CA MET A 43 8.59 -2.97 -11.46
C MET A 43 7.79 -4.10 -10.81
N GLN A 44 7.60 -5.23 -11.51
CA GLN A 44 6.85 -6.38 -10.98
C GLN A 44 7.56 -7.07 -9.81
N GLU A 45 8.89 -7.13 -9.85
CA GLU A 45 9.71 -7.77 -8.81
C GLU A 45 9.92 -6.87 -7.57
N LYS A 46 9.45 -5.61 -7.59
CA LYS A 46 9.67 -4.68 -6.49
C LYS A 46 8.81 -5.04 -5.28
N ASP A 47 9.44 -5.10 -4.10
CA ASP A 47 8.71 -5.17 -2.83
C ASP A 47 8.12 -3.79 -2.51
N TRP A 48 6.86 -3.61 -2.85
CA TRP A 48 6.11 -2.37 -2.66
C TRP A 48 5.75 -2.12 -1.18
N LYS A 49 6.07 -3.04 -0.25
CA LYS A 49 5.87 -2.81 1.20
C LYS A 49 6.76 -1.69 1.75
N VAL A 50 7.86 -1.38 1.07
CA VAL A 50 8.80 -0.31 1.45
C VAL A 50 9.02 0.60 0.25
N SER A 51 8.09 1.52 0.06
CA SER A 51 8.11 2.45 -1.07
C SER A 51 8.19 3.89 -0.58
N ASP A 52 9.15 4.66 -1.12
CA ASP A 52 9.36 6.09 -0.84
C ASP A 52 8.67 7.00 -1.86
N LEU A 53 7.71 6.46 -2.61
CA LEU A 53 7.06 7.14 -3.71
C LEU A 53 6.03 8.14 -3.22
N GLN A 54 5.90 9.24 -3.96
CA GLN A 54 4.92 10.28 -3.65
C GLN A 54 3.49 9.76 -3.74
N SER A 55 3.19 8.92 -4.74
CA SER A 55 1.87 8.32 -4.94
C SER A 55 1.44 7.47 -3.74
N ASP A 56 2.36 6.68 -3.18
CA ASP A 56 2.08 5.86 -2.00
C ASP A 56 1.80 6.72 -0.76
N ALA A 57 2.54 7.81 -0.58
CA ALA A 57 2.29 8.76 0.51
C ALA A 57 0.92 9.45 0.36
N GLU A 58 0.56 9.86 -0.85
CA GLU A 58 -0.74 10.46 -1.18
C GLU A 58 -1.89 9.47 -0.99
N TYR A 59 -1.70 8.21 -1.39
CA TYR A 59 -2.64 7.13 -1.16
C TYR A 59 -2.86 6.88 0.34
N SER A 60 -1.78 6.72 1.12
CA SER A 60 -1.85 6.57 2.57
C SER A 60 -2.56 7.73 3.25
N ALA A 61 -2.34 8.97 2.79
CA ALA A 61 -3.05 10.14 3.30
C ALA A 61 -4.56 10.09 2.98
N THR A 62 -4.92 9.68 1.76
CA THR A 62 -6.33 9.53 1.34
C THR A 62 -7.05 8.47 2.18
N VAL A 63 -6.43 7.29 2.36
CA VAL A 63 -6.98 6.21 3.20
C VAL A 63 -7.25 6.72 4.63
N ARG A 64 -6.30 7.44 5.23
CA ARG A 64 -6.47 8.02 6.57
C ARG A 64 -7.58 9.06 6.62
N ALA A 65 -7.69 9.91 5.59
CA ALA A 65 -8.73 10.93 5.51
C ALA A 65 -10.14 10.34 5.45
N MET A 66 -10.28 9.13 4.88
CA MET A 66 -11.55 8.38 4.86
C MET A 66 -11.84 7.62 6.17
N GLY A 67 -10.96 7.69 7.18
CA GLY A 67 -11.07 6.89 8.41
C GLY A 67 -10.78 5.40 8.20
N ALA A 68 -10.29 5.03 7.01
CA ALA A 68 -9.86 3.68 6.68
C ALA A 68 -8.44 3.42 7.20
N LYS A 69 -8.04 2.15 7.24
CA LYS A 69 -6.70 1.72 7.66
C LYS A 69 -6.06 0.82 6.62
N GLN A 70 -4.73 0.90 6.50
CA GLN A 70 -4.00 0.06 5.55
C GLN A 70 -3.71 -1.31 6.14
N CYS A 71 -3.90 -2.35 5.34
CA CYS A 71 -3.56 -3.73 5.70
C CYS A 71 -2.06 -3.87 6.01
N PRO A 72 -1.65 -4.49 7.13
CA PRO A 72 -0.22 -4.65 7.46
C PRO A 72 0.53 -5.60 6.52
N GLY A 73 -0.19 -6.55 5.90
CA GLY A 73 0.42 -7.48 4.95
C GLY A 73 0.58 -6.89 3.56
N CYS A 74 -0.37 -6.04 3.14
CA CYS A 74 -0.49 -5.65 1.75
C CYS A 74 -0.91 -4.19 1.48
N GLY A 75 -0.87 -3.29 2.45
CA GLY A 75 -0.99 -1.84 2.23
C GLY A 75 -2.34 -1.31 1.70
N ILE A 76 -3.25 -2.16 1.18
CA ILE A 76 -4.55 -1.73 0.68
C ILE A 76 -5.37 -1.13 1.82
N GLY A 77 -6.04 -0.01 1.54
CA GLY A 77 -6.99 0.61 2.43
C GLY A 77 -8.20 -0.29 2.65
N VAL A 78 -8.51 -0.56 3.91
CA VAL A 78 -9.69 -1.30 4.36
C VAL A 78 -10.46 -0.36 5.28
N GLN A 79 -11.76 -0.22 5.02
CA GLN A 79 -12.68 0.50 5.88
C GLN A 79 -13.53 -0.51 6.66
N ARG A 80 -13.75 -0.24 7.94
CA ARG A 80 -14.68 -1.00 8.78
C ARG A 80 -15.91 -0.15 9.07
N ASP A 81 -17.06 -0.56 8.54
CA ASP A 81 -18.32 0.13 8.78
C ASP A 81 -19.00 -0.33 10.07
N PHE A 82 -18.99 -1.64 10.34
CA PHE A 82 -19.58 -2.25 11.54
C PHE A 82 -18.94 -3.61 11.85
N GLY A 83 -19.25 -4.16 13.03
CA GLY A 83 -18.78 -5.47 13.48
C GLY A 83 -17.47 -5.43 14.26
N CYS A 84 -16.94 -6.62 14.54
CA CYS A 84 -15.74 -6.76 15.37
C CYS A 84 -14.47 -6.25 14.67
N VAL A 85 -13.40 -6.10 15.44
CA VAL A 85 -12.11 -5.60 14.95
C VAL A 85 -11.35 -6.62 14.10
N HIS A 86 -11.85 -7.84 13.93
CA HIS A 86 -11.28 -8.82 12.98
C HIS A 86 -11.65 -8.44 11.56
N MET A 87 -10.66 -8.04 10.76
CA MET A 87 -10.86 -7.67 9.36
C MET A 87 -10.09 -8.60 8.43
N THR A 88 -10.66 -8.84 7.25
CA THR A 88 -10.02 -9.58 6.15
C THR A 88 -9.93 -8.67 4.93
N CYS A 89 -8.70 -8.46 4.46
CA CYS A 89 -8.42 -7.69 3.26
C CYS A 89 -8.86 -8.45 1.98
N PRO A 90 -9.14 -7.78 0.84
CA PRO A 90 -9.40 -8.44 -0.44
C PRO A 90 -8.32 -9.43 -0.92
N ASN A 91 -7.06 -9.24 -0.48
CA ASN A 91 -5.95 -10.14 -0.74
C ASN A 91 -5.85 -11.31 0.27
N GLY A 92 -6.84 -11.49 1.16
CA GLY A 92 -6.95 -12.62 2.09
C GLY A 92 -6.23 -12.46 3.43
N HIS A 93 -5.51 -11.35 3.67
CA HIS A 93 -4.84 -11.12 4.95
C HIS A 93 -5.84 -10.78 6.07
N GLN A 94 -5.73 -11.49 7.18
CA GLN A 94 -6.53 -11.25 8.38
C GLN A 94 -5.74 -10.44 9.42
N PHE A 95 -6.33 -9.37 9.94
CA PHE A 95 -5.66 -8.47 10.88
C PHE A 95 -6.64 -7.78 11.84
N CYS A 96 -6.12 -7.25 12.93
CA CYS A 96 -6.89 -6.45 13.88
C CYS A 96 -6.99 -5.00 13.38
N TYR A 97 -8.21 -4.49 13.23
CA TYR A 97 -8.46 -3.11 12.80
C TYR A 97 -8.01 -2.07 13.85
N THR A 98 -7.91 -2.44 15.12
CA THR A 98 -7.47 -1.54 16.18
C THR A 98 -5.97 -1.26 16.09
N CYS A 99 -5.15 -2.31 16.17
CA CYS A 99 -3.69 -2.20 16.28
C CYS A 99 -2.94 -2.49 14.98
N LEU A 100 -3.61 -2.96 13.93
CA LEU A 100 -3.03 -3.37 12.64
C LEU A 100 -2.01 -4.51 12.75
N GLU A 101 -2.08 -5.32 13.80
CA GLU A 101 -1.31 -6.55 13.91
C GLU A 101 -2.05 -7.72 13.22
N PHE A 102 -1.32 -8.75 12.78
CA PHE A 102 -1.94 -9.96 12.23
C PHE A 102 -2.89 -10.62 13.24
N TRP A 103 -4.01 -11.14 12.73
CA TRP A 103 -5.05 -11.70 13.59
C TRP A 103 -4.51 -12.81 14.50
N GLY A 104 -4.96 -12.81 15.77
CA GLY A 104 -4.50 -13.75 16.79
C GLY A 104 -3.16 -13.41 17.46
N ARG A 105 -2.49 -12.33 17.07
CA ARG A 105 -1.23 -11.86 17.71
C ARG A 105 -1.42 -10.69 18.66
N CYS A 106 -2.66 -10.24 18.88
CA CYS A 106 -2.99 -9.15 19.78
C CYS A 106 -4.13 -9.54 20.72
N ASN A 107 -4.19 -8.90 21.90
CA ASN A 107 -5.28 -9.04 22.87
C ASN A 107 -6.25 -7.86 22.82
N CYS A 108 -6.43 -7.25 21.65
CA CYS A 108 -7.40 -6.16 21.50
C CYS A 108 -8.82 -6.70 21.71
N PRO A 109 -9.72 -5.94 22.35
CA PRO A 109 -11.10 -6.34 22.52
C PRO A 109 -11.78 -6.48 21.15
N LEU A 110 -12.64 -7.50 21.00
CA LEU A 110 -13.34 -7.79 19.74
C LEU A 110 -14.22 -6.61 19.30
N ILE A 111 -14.80 -5.90 20.25
CA ILE A 111 -15.57 -4.68 20.06
C ILE A 111 -14.94 -3.64 20.99
N PRO A 112 -14.48 -2.48 20.50
CA PRO A 112 -13.97 -1.42 21.36
C PRO A 112 -15.03 -0.97 22.36
N GLU A 113 -14.62 -0.69 23.61
CA GLU A 113 -15.53 -0.33 24.70
C GLU A 113 -16.47 0.84 24.34
N ALA A 114 -15.94 1.87 23.66
CA ALA A 114 -16.74 3.01 23.21
C ALA A 114 -17.86 2.62 22.23
N GLU A 115 -17.62 1.61 21.37
CA GLU A 115 -18.66 1.10 20.46
C GLU A 115 -19.64 0.20 21.20
N LEU A 116 -19.16 -0.59 22.17
CA LEU A 116 -20.02 -1.43 22.99
C LEU A 116 -21.02 -0.59 23.80
N GLN A 117 -20.56 0.50 24.42
CA GLN A 117 -21.42 1.45 25.15
C GLN A 117 -22.49 2.06 24.23
N ALA A 118 -22.09 2.49 23.04
CA ALA A 118 -23.03 3.03 22.04
C ALA A 118 -24.09 2.00 21.61
N ILE A 119 -23.74 0.71 21.54
CA ILE A 119 -24.69 -0.37 21.22
C ILE A 119 -25.63 -0.64 22.40
N LEU A 120 -25.12 -0.59 23.63
CA LEU A 120 -25.88 -0.88 24.85
C LEU A 120 -26.76 0.29 25.33
N GLY A 121 -26.53 1.49 24.79
CA GLY A 121 -27.34 2.68 25.11
C GLY A 121 -27.07 3.26 26.49
N GLU A 122 -25.86 3.03 27.03
CA GLU A 122 -25.36 3.60 28.29
C GLU A 122 -24.58 4.90 28.08
#